data_AF-A0A7W6GMR5-F1
#
_entry.id   AF-A0A7W6GMR5-F1
#
_cell.length_a   1.000
_cell.length_b   1.000
_cell.length_c   1.000
_cell.angle_alpha   90.00
_cell.angle_beta   90.00
_cell.angle_gamma   90.00
#
_symmetry.space_group_name_H-M   'P 1'
#
loop_
_entity.id
_entity.type
_entity.pdbx_description
1 polymer ?
#
loop_
_entity_poly.entity_id
_entity_poly.type
_entity_poly.pdbx_seq_one_letter_code
_entity_poly.pdbx_strand_id
1 'polypeptide(L)'
;MRRIGWAILVLAVVLAASAFYLHHIGQDDSAQLANLGIAILFLLGCVALTISAGFRLIKGEVKLRPRDAFKSALIVFTIMIALRALFWGIYPDGERDYASALLQSAAFSIAYGLYTTAYRRTT
;
A
#
# COMPACT_ATOMS: atom_id res chain seq x y z
N MET A 1 2.91 -11.78 -13.31
CA MET A 1 3.29 -10.67 -12.40
C MET A 1 2.14 -10.14 -11.54
N ARG A 2 0.92 -9.96 -12.07
CA ARG A 2 -0.26 -9.52 -11.28
C ARG A 2 -0.56 -10.35 -10.02
N ARG A 3 -0.47 -11.68 -10.11
CA ARG A 3 -0.64 -12.61 -8.95
C ARG A 3 0.50 -12.50 -7.94
N ILE A 4 1.72 -12.22 -8.40
CA ILE A 4 2.92 -12.10 -7.55
C ILE A 4 2.84 -10.80 -6.73
N GLY A 5 2.43 -9.68 -7.34
CA GLY A 5 2.24 -8.42 -6.62
C GLY A 5 1.15 -8.49 -5.54
N TRP A 6 0.03 -9.17 -5.84
CA TRP A 6 -1.00 -9.45 -4.84
C TRP A 6 -0.52 -10.40 -3.74
N ALA A 7 0.22 -11.46 -4.09
CA ALA A 7 0.80 -12.37 -3.11
C ALA A 7 1.74 -11.62 -2.15
N ILE A 8 2.60 -10.73 -2.66
CA ILE A 8 3.50 -9.92 -1.84
C ILE A 8 2.73 -8.95 -0.93
N LEU A 9 1.66 -8.32 -1.44
CA LEU A 9 0.81 -7.45 -0.61
C LEU A 9 0.11 -8.21 0.51
N VAL A 10 -0.46 -9.38 0.21
CA VAL A 10 -1.08 -10.24 1.23
C VAL A 10 -0.04 -10.66 2.26
N LEU A 11 1.17 -11.03 1.83
CA LEU A 11 2.27 -11.39 2.72
C LEU A 11 2.66 -10.21 3.63
N ALA A 12 2.71 -8.99 3.09
CA ALA A 12 2.98 -7.78 3.87
C ALA A 12 1.87 -7.48 4.89
N VAL A 13 0.59 -7.70 4.54
CA VAL A 13 -0.54 -7.55 5.47
C VAL A 13 -0.51 -8.60 6.58
N VAL A 14 -0.21 -9.85 6.24
CA VAL A 14 -0.06 -10.94 7.23
C VAL A 14 1.09 -10.63 8.19
N LEU A 15 2.22 -10.16 7.66
CA LEU A 15 3.36 -9.74 8.49
C LEU A 15 3.01 -8.55 9.38
N ALA A 16 2.26 -7.56 8.86
CA ALA A 16 1.75 -6.43 9.65
C ALA A 16 0.88 -6.89 10.83
N ALA A 17 -0.03 -7.84 10.59
CA ALA A 17 -0.84 -8.42 11.65
C ALA A 17 0.01 -9.17 12.70
N SER A 18 1.04 -9.91 12.26
CA SER A 18 1.93 -10.62 13.18
C SER A 18 2.83 -9.69 14.00
N ALA A 19 3.34 -8.60 13.42
CA ALA A 19 4.13 -7.61 14.14
C ALA A 19 3.28 -6.86 15.18
N PHE A 20 2.03 -6.55 14.84
CA PHE A 20 1.07 -5.97 15.79
C PHE A 20 0.83 -6.88 17.00
N TYR A 21 0.70 -8.19 16.77
CA TYR A 21 0.57 -9.18 17.85
C TYR A 21 1.83 -9.25 18.73
N LEU A 22 3.02 -9.21 18.13
CA LEU A 22 4.30 -9.24 18.87
C LEU A 22 4.54 -7.98 19.71
N HIS A 23 4.18 -6.80 19.19
CA HIS A 23 4.27 -5.55 19.93
C HIS A 23 3.35 -5.55 21.15
N HIS A 24 2.15 -6.14 21.03
CA HIS A 24 1.22 -6.26 22.16
C HIS A 24 1.72 -7.18 23.29
N ILE A 25 2.71 -8.04 23.02
CA ILE A 25 3.32 -8.95 24.01
C ILE A 25 4.58 -8.31 24.66
N GLY A 26 4.91 -7.06 24.33
CA GLY A 26 5.98 -6.30 24.99
C GLY A 26 7.40 -6.61 24.49
N GLN A 27 7.54 -7.12 23.27
CA GLN A 27 8.84 -7.24 22.59
C GLN A 27 9.08 -6.05 21.65
N ASP A 28 9.62 -4.96 22.20
CA ASP A 28 9.75 -3.69 21.48
C ASP A 28 10.85 -3.69 20.40
N ASP A 29 11.99 -4.36 20.63
CA ASP A 29 13.10 -4.38 19.67
C ASP A 29 12.79 -5.20 18.41
N SER A 30 12.06 -6.32 18.56
CA SER A 30 11.62 -7.15 17.43
C SER A 30 10.47 -6.50 16.64
N ALA A 31 9.64 -5.69 17.30
CA ALA A 31 8.54 -4.97 16.67
C ALA A 31 9.03 -3.87 15.71
N GLN A 32 10.10 -3.16 16.04
CA GLN A 32 10.69 -2.14 15.16
C GLN A 32 11.30 -2.76 13.89
N LEU A 33 12.07 -3.85 14.02
CA LEU A 33 12.62 -4.58 12.87
C LEU A 33 11.51 -5.16 11.98
N ALA A 34 10.44 -5.66 12.58
CA ALA A 34 9.29 -6.17 11.84
C ALA A 34 8.57 -5.06 11.07
N ASN A 35 8.32 -3.90 11.68
CA ASN A 35 7.70 -2.74 11.02
C ASN A 35 8.48 -2.26 9.79
N LEU A 36 9.82 -2.24 9.89
CA LEU A 36 10.70 -1.86 8.79
C LEU A 36 10.64 -2.89 7.65
N GLY A 37 10.61 -4.18 7.97
CA GLY A 37 10.42 -5.27 7.01
C GLY A 37 9.05 -5.24 6.31
N ILE A 38 7.99 -4.93 7.04
CA ILE A 38 6.63 -4.76 6.50
C ILE A 38 6.58 -3.59 5.54
N ALA A 39 7.15 -2.44 5.91
CA ALA A 39 7.19 -1.26 5.06
C ALA A 39 7.90 -1.57 3.73
N ILE A 40 9.04 -2.25 3.78
CA ILE A 40 9.80 -2.66 2.59
C ILE A 40 8.99 -3.62 1.71
N LEU A 41 8.36 -4.64 2.29
CA LEU A 41 7.54 -5.61 1.54
C LEU A 41 6.31 -4.97 0.90
N PHE A 42 5.67 -4.03 1.60
CA PHE A 42 4.54 -3.28 1.07
C PHE A 42 4.97 -2.42 -0.12
N LEU A 43 6.12 -1.76 0.00
CA LEU A 43 6.69 -0.92 -1.06
C LEU A 43 7.10 -1.77 -2.28
N LEU A 44 7.73 -2.93 -2.05
CA LEU A 44 8.05 -3.91 -3.10
C LEU A 44 6.79 -4.44 -3.81
N GLY A 45 5.74 -4.76 -3.07
CA GLY A 45 4.45 -5.19 -3.62
C GLY A 45 3.82 -4.13 -4.50
N CYS A 46 3.87 -2.87 -4.07
CA CYS A 46 3.41 -1.72 -4.85
C CYS A 46 4.22 -1.55 -6.13
N VAL A 47 5.56 -1.53 -6.03
CA VAL A 47 6.45 -1.40 -7.19
C VAL A 47 6.19 -2.52 -8.20
N ALA A 48 6.06 -3.76 -7.75
CA ALA A 48 5.74 -4.90 -8.62
C ALA A 48 4.39 -4.75 -9.33
N LEU A 49 3.36 -4.23 -8.64
CA LEU A 49 2.05 -3.96 -9.25
C LEU A 49 2.11 -2.81 -10.24
N THR A 50 2.83 -1.73 -9.92
CA THR A 50 3.00 -0.56 -10.81
C THR A 50 3.79 -0.92 -12.06
N ILE A 51 4.88 -1.69 -11.92
CA ILE A 51 5.65 -2.22 -13.06
C ILE A 51 4.77 -3.13 -13.92
N SER A 52 4.00 -4.03 -13.30
CA SER A 52 3.08 -4.90 -14.03
C SER A 52 1.98 -4.12 -14.77
N ALA A 53 1.50 -3.01 -14.21
CA ALA A 53 0.54 -2.14 -14.88
C ALA A 53 1.19 -1.37 -16.04
N GLY A 54 2.39 -0.83 -15.82
CA GLY A 54 3.19 -0.13 -16.83
C GLY A 54 3.51 -0.99 -18.05
N PHE A 55 3.96 -2.23 -17.86
CA PHE A 55 4.20 -3.16 -18.96
C PHE A 55 2.95 -3.44 -19.79
N ARG A 56 1.78 -3.56 -19.15
CA ARG A 56 0.51 -3.80 -19.84
C ARG A 56 0.02 -2.56 -20.62
N LEU A 57 0.36 -1.37 -20.13
CA LEU A 57 0.15 -0.10 -20.83
C LEU A 57 1.03 0.00 -22.09
N ILE A 58 2.33 -0.27 -21.96
CA ILE A 58 3.28 -0.19 -23.07
C ILE A 58 2.91 -1.19 -24.18
N LYS A 59 2.45 -2.39 -23.80
CA LYS A 59 1.96 -3.40 -24.75
C LYS A 59 0.61 -3.06 -25.39
N GLY A 60 -0.03 -1.95 -25.01
CA GLY A 60 -1.32 -1.52 -25.56
C GLY A 60 -2.53 -2.39 -25.16
N GLU A 61 -2.34 -3.34 -24.25
CA GLU A 61 -3.39 -4.25 -23.76
C GLU A 61 -4.44 -3.52 -22.91
N VAL A 62 -4.11 -2.32 -22.44
CA VAL A 62 -4.84 -1.62 -21.38
C VAL A 62 -4.84 -0.12 -21.63
N LYS A 63 -5.99 0.54 -21.47
CA LYS A 63 -6.11 2.00 -21.61
C LYS A 63 -6.32 2.63 -20.23
N LEU A 64 -5.53 3.65 -19.88
CA LEU A 64 -5.72 4.39 -18.65
C LEU A 64 -6.88 5.39 -18.79
N ARG A 65 -7.67 5.51 -17.73
CA ARG A 65 -8.57 6.65 -17.51
C ARG A 65 -8.01 7.48 -16.35
N PRO A 66 -7.09 8.42 -16.60
CA PRO A 66 -6.40 9.15 -15.53
C PRO A 66 -7.38 9.88 -14.61
N ARG A 67 -8.53 10.35 -15.13
CA ARG A 67 -9.58 10.99 -14.32
C ARG A 67 -10.22 10.05 -13.30
N ASP A 68 -10.50 8.80 -13.69
CA ASP A 68 -11.07 7.80 -12.79
C ASP A 68 -9.98 7.31 -11.81
N ALA A 69 -8.74 7.18 -12.28
CA ALA A 69 -7.59 6.81 -11.46
C ALA A 69 -7.42 7.79 -10.29
N PHE A 70 -7.47 9.10 -10.59
CA PHE A 70 -7.32 10.14 -9.58
C PHE A 70 -8.45 10.11 -8.54
N LYS A 71 -9.70 9.88 -8.96
CA LYS A 71 -10.82 9.72 -8.03
C LYS A 71 -10.63 8.53 -7.10
N SER A 72 -10.25 7.37 -7.64
CA SER A 72 -9.99 6.19 -6.83
C SER A 72 -8.79 6.37 -5.89
N ALA A 73 -7.72 7.03 -6.35
CA ALA A 73 -6.56 7.37 -5.53
C ALA A 73 -6.95 8.29 -4.38
N LEU A 74 -7.77 9.33 -4.62
CA LEU A 74 -8.25 10.21 -3.56
C LEU A 74 -9.02 9.42 -2.49
N ILE A 75 -9.95 8.55 -2.89
CA ILE A 75 -10.74 7.73 -1.96
C ILE A 75 -9.83 6.83 -1.11
N VAL A 76 -8.92 6.11 -1.75
CA VAL A 76 -7.99 5.20 -1.04
C VAL A 76 -7.05 5.96 -0.13
N PHE A 77 -6.59 7.13 -0.54
CA PHE A 77 -5.79 8.03 0.29
C PHE A 77 -6.54 8.44 1.55
N THR A 78 -7.79 8.89 1.41
CA THR A 78 -8.62 9.29 2.55
C THR A 78 -8.85 8.11 3.52
N ILE A 79 -9.13 6.91 3.00
CA ILE A 79 -9.27 5.70 3.81
C ILE A 79 -7.97 5.40 4.57
N MET A 80 -6.82 5.52 3.92
CA MET A 80 -5.52 5.26 4.55
C MET A 80 -5.18 6.25 5.66
N ILE A 81 -5.46 7.54 5.45
CA ILE A 81 -5.31 8.55 6.50
C ILE A 81 -6.25 8.26 7.66
N ALA A 82 -7.52 7.94 7.38
CA ALA A 82 -8.49 7.63 8.42
C ALA A 82 -8.05 6.42 9.26
N LEU A 83 -7.56 5.35 8.62
CA LEU A 83 -7.01 4.18 9.31
C LEU A 83 -5.79 4.53 10.19
N ARG A 84 -4.86 5.34 9.68
CA ARG A 84 -3.70 5.79 10.47
C ARG A 84 -4.10 6.68 11.65
N ALA A 85 -5.04 7.59 11.45
CA ALA A 85 -5.56 8.43 12.52
C ALA A 85 -6.25 7.60 13.60
N LEU A 86 -7.00 6.57 13.20
CA LEU A 86 -7.66 5.63 14.12
C LEU A 86 -6.61 4.80 14.88
N PHE A 87 -5.55 4.34 14.20
CA PHE A 87 -4.42 3.67 14.83
C PHE A 87 -3.72 4.55 15.88
N TRP A 88 -3.41 5.81 15.55
CA TRP A 88 -2.83 6.76 16.50
C TRP A 88 -3.77 7.13 17.65
N GLY A 89 -5.08 7.05 17.44
CA GLY A 89 -6.06 7.23 18.51
C GLY A 89 -6.08 6.07 19.52
N ILE A 90 -5.80 4.85 19.06
CA ILE A 90 -5.71 3.66 19.93
C ILE A 90 -4.34 3.57 20.60
N TYR A 91 -3.27 3.95 19.90
CA TYR A 91 -1.88 3.86 20.36
C TYR A 91 -1.22 5.24 20.44
N PRO A 92 -1.46 5.99 21.53
CA PRO A 92 -0.99 7.36 21.66
C PRO A 92 0.54 7.49 21.80
N ASP A 93 1.21 6.44 22.29
CA ASP A 93 2.65 6.40 22.59
C ASP A 93 3.53 6.12 21.36
N GLY A 94 2.94 5.82 20.20
CA GLY A 94 3.68 5.57 18.96
C GLY A 94 4.28 6.84 18.37
N GLU A 95 5.50 6.73 17.81
CA GLU A 95 6.17 7.83 17.11
C GLU A 95 5.34 8.30 15.91
N ARG A 96 5.01 9.61 15.89
CA ARG A 96 4.10 10.20 14.90
C ARG A 96 4.87 10.95 13.82
N ASP A 97 5.39 10.23 12.86
CA ASP A 97 5.92 10.83 11.64
C ASP A 97 4.79 11.07 10.62
N TYR A 98 4.15 12.23 10.72
CA TYR A 98 3.08 12.64 9.82
C TYR A 98 3.55 12.77 8.36
N ALA A 99 4.80 13.20 8.16
CA ALA A 99 5.32 13.46 6.82
C ALA A 99 5.50 12.15 6.05
N SER A 100 6.20 11.17 6.62
CA SER A 100 6.34 9.85 5.98
C SER A 100 5.00 9.14 5.83
N ALA A 101 4.09 9.31 6.80
CA ALA A 101 2.75 8.72 6.74
C ALA A 101 1.92 9.24 5.57
N LEU A 102 1.91 10.55 5.34
CA LEU A 102 1.22 11.18 4.22
C LEU A 102 1.85 10.74 2.89
N LEU A 103 3.17 10.74 2.80
CA LEU A 103 3.90 10.43 1.57
C LEU A 103 3.69 8.96 1.15
N GLN A 104 3.76 8.03 2.10
CA GLN A 104 3.47 6.61 1.88
C GLN A 104 2.01 6.38 1.47
N SER A 105 1.07 7.05 2.14
CA SER A 105 -0.36 6.92 1.84
C SER A 105 -0.69 7.48 0.44
N ALA A 106 -0.09 8.60 0.05
CA ALA A 106 -0.25 9.19 -1.27
C ALA A 106 0.38 8.32 -2.37
N ALA A 107 1.60 7.81 -2.15
CA ALA A 107 2.26 6.93 -3.10
C ALA A 107 1.45 5.64 -3.33
N PHE A 108 0.95 5.04 -2.24
CA PHE A 108 0.12 3.84 -2.31
C PHE A 108 -1.18 4.07 -3.07
N SER A 109 -1.88 5.15 -2.73
CA SER A 109 -3.18 5.45 -3.30
C SER A 109 -3.11 5.77 -4.79
N ILE A 110 -2.08 6.51 -5.22
CA ILE A 110 -1.82 6.79 -6.63
C ILE A 110 -1.50 5.48 -7.38
N ALA A 111 -0.60 4.65 -6.84
CA ALA A 111 -0.25 3.37 -7.46
C ALA A 111 -1.47 2.46 -7.59
N TYR A 112 -2.30 2.37 -6.54
CA TYR A 112 -3.51 1.58 -6.53
C TYR A 112 -4.57 2.12 -7.50
N GLY A 113 -4.78 3.43 -7.55
CA GLY A 113 -5.75 4.06 -8.45
C GLY A 113 -5.38 3.87 -9.91
N LEU A 114 -4.10 4.01 -10.25
CA LEU A 114 -3.57 3.72 -11.59
C LEU A 114 -3.72 2.23 -11.95
N TYR A 115 -3.48 1.33 -11.01
CA TYR A 115 -3.61 -0.11 -11.24
C TYR A 115 -5.07 -0.56 -11.46
N THR A 116 -6.01 -0.05 -10.67
CA THR A 116 -7.42 -0.49 -10.69
C THR A 116 -8.19 0.04 -11.89
N THR A 117 -7.85 1.23 -12.37
CA THR A 117 -8.49 1.84 -13.54
C THR A 117 -7.86 1.45 -14.87
N ALA A 118 -6.83 0.58 -14.83
CA ALA A 118 -6.22 -0.02 -15.99
C ALA A 118 -7.15 -1.11 -16.56
N TYR A 119 -8.05 -0.73 -17.47
CA TYR A 119 -9.02 -1.63 -18.11
C TYR A 119 -8.49 -2.28 -19.38
N ARG A 120 -8.70 -3.61 -19.52
CA ARG A 120 -8.32 -4.36 -20.73
C ARG A 120 -9.08 -3.79 -21.92
N ARG A 121 -8.37 -3.46 -23.00
CA ARG A 121 -9.02 -3.00 -24.24
C ARG A 121 -9.83 -4.18 -24.77
N THR A 122 -11.16 -4.06 -24.81
CA THR A 122 -12.01 -4.98 -25.58
C THR A 122 -11.70 -4.72 -27.04
N THR A 123 -10.87 -5.58 -27.63
CA THR A 123 -10.79 -5.78 -29.08
C THR A 123 -12.17 -6.06 -29.63
#